data_AF-A0A380H2B0-F1
#
_entry.id   AF-A0A380H2B0-F1
#
_cell.length_a   1.000
_cell.length_b   1.000
_cell.length_c   1.000
_cell.angle_alpha   90.00
_cell.angle_beta   90.00
_cell.angle_gamma   90.00
#
_symmetry.space_group_name_H-M   'P 1'
#
loop_
_entity.id
_entity.type
_entity.pdbx_description
1 polymer ?
#
loop_
_entity_poly.entity_id
_entity_poly.type
_entity_poly.pdbx_seq_one_letter_code
_entity_poly.pdbx_strand_id
1 'polypeptide(L)'
;MVKKIYDYINDRGEHAVFDTIEAPKVEFSSILETFKDSLAQEQDVTKRFYNLSELAHKDKDYATISFLNWFLDEQVEEESTFETHIDYLTRIGDDCNTLYLYEKELASRSFNEE
;
A
#
# COMPACT_ATOMS: atom_id res chain seq x y z
N MET A 1 -8.42 -3.48 2.01
CA MET A 1 -8.76 -2.32 1.15
C MET A 1 -9.84 -2.59 0.08
N VAL A 2 -9.63 -3.49 -0.90
CA VAL A 2 -10.52 -3.65 -2.09
C VAL A 2 -12.00 -3.87 -1.74
N LYS A 3 -12.30 -4.77 -0.79
CA LYS A 3 -13.67 -5.05 -0.35
C LYS A 3 -14.39 -3.80 0.17
N LYS A 4 -13.68 -2.93 0.88
CA LYS A 4 -14.22 -1.68 1.44
C LYS A 4 -14.68 -0.72 0.34
N ILE A 5 -13.93 -0.64 -0.77
CA ILE A 5 -14.30 0.13 -1.97
C ILE A 5 -15.49 -0.50 -2.68
N TYR A 6 -15.47 -1.81 -2.88
CA TYR A 6 -16.56 -2.54 -3.51
C TYR A 6 -17.89 -2.34 -2.77
N ASP A 7 -17.88 -2.54 -1.45
CA ASP A 7 -19.07 -2.36 -0.60
C ASP A 7 -19.56 -0.90 -0.66
N TYR A 8 -18.65 0.07 -0.54
CA TYR A 8 -19.00 1.49 -0.60
C TYR A 8 -19.68 1.88 -1.92
N ILE A 9 -19.15 1.44 -3.06
CA ILE A 9 -19.74 1.73 -4.37
C ILE A 9 -21.16 1.16 -4.46
N ASN A 10 -21.36 -0.08 -3.99
CA ASN A 10 -22.67 -0.72 -4.01
C ASN A 10 -23.67 -0.06 -3.04
N ASP A 11 -23.21 0.34 -1.84
CA ASP A 11 -24.02 1.04 -0.85
C ASP A 11 -24.46 2.43 -1.33
N ARG A 12 -23.71 3.03 -2.26
CA ARG A 12 -24.06 4.29 -2.94
C ARG A 12 -25.06 4.11 -4.10
N GLY A 13 -25.52 2.88 -4.35
CA GLY A 13 -26.51 2.55 -5.37
C GLY A 13 -25.92 2.32 -6.76
N GLU A 14 -24.59 2.25 -6.86
CA GLU A 14 -23.87 1.92 -8.10
C GLU A 14 -23.49 0.44 -8.12
N HIS A 15 -22.82 0.00 -9.19
CA HIS A 15 -22.32 -1.36 -9.32
C HIS A 15 -20.82 -1.38 -9.55
N ALA A 16 -20.08 -1.92 -8.59
CA ALA A 16 -18.65 -2.12 -8.74
C ALA A 16 -18.36 -3.18 -9.82
N VAL A 17 -17.52 -2.83 -10.79
CA VAL A 17 -17.11 -3.69 -11.90
C VAL A 17 -15.63 -4.05 -11.73
N PHE A 18 -15.30 -5.32 -11.93
CA PHE A 18 -13.93 -5.80 -11.96
C PHE A 18 -13.48 -6.01 -13.40
N ASP A 19 -12.36 -5.39 -13.75
CA ASP A 19 -11.68 -5.59 -15.02
C ASP A 19 -10.45 -6.48 -14.86
N THR A 20 -9.82 -6.81 -16.00
CA THR A 20 -8.59 -7.59 -16.02
C THR A 20 -7.45 -6.82 -15.34
N ILE A 21 -6.68 -7.50 -14.50
CA ILE A 21 -5.49 -6.97 -13.84
C ILE A 21 -4.26 -7.54 -14.56
N GLU A 22 -3.27 -6.69 -14.82
CA GLU A 22 -2.00 -7.12 -15.39
C GLU A 22 -1.22 -8.03 -14.41
N ALA A 23 -0.45 -8.96 -14.96
CA ALA A 23 0.39 -9.82 -14.12
C ALA A 23 1.46 -8.97 -13.41
N PRO A 24 1.74 -9.22 -12.12
CA PRO A 24 2.77 -8.49 -11.41
C PRO A 24 4.16 -8.84 -11.95
N LYS A 25 5.13 -7.96 -11.70
CA LYS A 25 6.55 -8.28 -11.85
C LYS A 25 6.90 -9.42 -10.87
N VAL A 26 7.59 -10.45 -11.36
CA VAL A 26 8.00 -11.62 -10.56
C VAL A 26 9.51 -11.84 -10.47
N GLU A 27 10.28 -11.11 -11.27
CA GLU A 27 11.74 -11.21 -11.32
C GLU A 27 12.36 -9.94 -10.71
N PHE A 28 13.25 -10.09 -9.74
CA PHE A 28 13.94 -9.00 -9.07
C PHE A 28 15.43 -9.34 -8.93
N SER A 29 16.30 -8.35 -9.06
CA SER A 29 17.75 -8.50 -8.92
C SER A 29 18.22 -8.57 -7.46
N SER A 30 17.42 -8.07 -6.52
CA SER A 30 17.72 -8.10 -5.08
C SER A 30 16.47 -7.88 -4.23
N ILE A 31 16.55 -8.27 -2.94
CA ILE A 31 15.49 -7.99 -1.96
C ILE A 31 15.27 -6.46 -1.84
N LEU A 32 16.34 -5.67 -1.87
CA LEU A 32 16.24 -4.21 -1.81
C LEU A 32 15.49 -3.64 -3.02
N GLU A 33 15.69 -4.18 -4.22
CA GLU A 33 14.92 -3.78 -5.40
C GLU A 33 13.43 -4.11 -5.20
N THR A 34 13.10 -5.30 -4.71
CA THR A 34 11.70 -5.68 -4.45
C THR A 34 11.00 -4.66 -3.55
N PHE A 35 11.62 -4.26 -2.43
CA PHE A 35 11.02 -3.28 -1.53
C PHE A 35 10.92 -1.87 -2.15
N LYS A 36 11.89 -1.46 -2.97
CA LYS A 36 11.83 -0.16 -3.67
C LYS A 36 10.72 -0.14 -4.73
N ASP A 37 10.55 -1.23 -5.46
CA ASP A 37 9.47 -1.37 -6.43
C ASP A 37 8.11 -1.38 -5.73
N SER A 38 7.98 -2.06 -4.58
CA SER A 38 6.76 -2.02 -3.76
C SER A 38 6.46 -0.61 -3.25
N LEU A 39 7.44 0.14 -2.75
CA LEU A 39 7.24 1.54 -2.35
C LEU A 39 6.77 2.41 -3.53
N ALA A 40 7.36 2.22 -4.71
CA ALA A 40 6.94 2.96 -5.90
C ALA A 40 5.50 2.64 -6.30
N GLN A 41 5.07 1.38 -6.13
CA GLN A 41 3.69 0.96 -6.33
C GLN A 41 2.76 1.60 -5.30
N GLU A 42 3.10 1.61 -4.01
CA GLU A 42 2.30 2.26 -2.98
C GLU A 42 2.17 3.77 -3.21
N GLN A 43 3.25 4.44 -3.62
CA GLN A 43 3.20 5.86 -4.00
C GLN A 43 2.29 6.12 -5.21
N ASP A 44 2.15 5.16 -6.14
CA ASP A 44 1.17 5.26 -7.23
C ASP A 44 -0.26 5.10 -6.71
N VAL A 45 -0.49 4.16 -5.79
CA VAL A 45 -1.79 3.97 -5.12
C VAL A 45 -2.20 5.23 -4.35
N THR A 46 -1.28 5.82 -3.58
CA THR A 46 -1.50 7.08 -2.84
C THR A 46 -1.89 8.23 -3.77
N LYS A 47 -1.20 8.37 -4.92
CA LYS A 47 -1.56 9.37 -5.94
C LYS A 47 -2.98 9.15 -6.47
N ARG A 48 -3.39 7.91 -6.70
CA ARG A 48 -4.76 7.59 -7.14
C ARG A 48 -5.78 8.01 -6.08
N PHE A 49 -5.51 7.76 -4.80
CA PHE A 49 -6.39 8.22 -3.72
C PHE A 49 -6.43 9.75 -3.58
N TYR A 50 -5.31 10.45 -3.74
CA TYR A 50 -5.31 11.92 -3.79
C TYR A 50 -6.14 12.47 -4.94
N ASN A 51 -6.03 11.88 -6.14
CA ASN A 51 -6.85 12.28 -7.29
C ASN A 51 -8.36 12.06 -7.02
N LEU A 52 -8.73 10.94 -6.40
CA LEU A 52 -10.12 10.68 -5.99
C LEU A 52 -10.61 11.69 -4.95
N SER A 53 -9.76 12.04 -3.98
CA SER A 53 -10.09 13.02 -2.94
C SER A 53 -10.28 14.42 -3.53
N GLU A 54 -9.41 14.84 -4.45
CA GLU A 54 -9.54 16.10 -5.16
C GLU A 54 -10.86 16.18 -5.94
N LEU A 55 -11.23 15.10 -6.66
CA LEU A 55 -12.49 15.02 -7.38
C LEU A 55 -13.70 15.11 -6.43
N ALA A 56 -13.68 14.36 -5.33
CA ALA A 56 -14.75 14.40 -4.33
C ALA A 56 -14.90 15.79 -3.70
N HIS A 57 -13.78 16.49 -3.44
CA HIS A 57 -13.78 17.88 -2.98
C HIS A 57 -14.35 18.86 -4.00
N LYS A 58 -13.96 18.72 -5.27
CA LYS A 58 -14.47 19.55 -6.37
C LYS A 58 -15.99 19.41 -6.51
N ASP A 59 -16.50 18.19 -6.42
CA ASP A 59 -17.92 17.88 -6.58
C ASP A 59 -18.72 18.05 -5.28
N LYS A 60 -18.04 18.36 -4.17
CA LYS A 60 -18.60 18.47 -2.82
C LYS A 60 -19.30 17.20 -2.36
N ASP A 61 -18.80 16.03 -2.75
CA ASP A 61 -19.28 14.74 -2.25
C ASP A 61 -18.67 14.45 -0.87
N TYR A 62 -19.31 15.00 0.17
CA TYR A 62 -18.87 14.84 1.55
C TYR A 62 -18.85 13.39 2.03
N ALA A 63 -19.71 12.52 1.49
CA ALA A 63 -19.71 11.12 1.86
C ALA A 63 -18.45 10.42 1.30
N THR A 64 -18.10 10.70 0.05
CA THR A 64 -16.90 10.15 -0.59
C THR A 64 -15.63 10.71 0.06
N ILE A 65 -15.59 12.02 0.40
CA ILE A 65 -14.48 12.61 1.16
C ILE A 65 -14.26 11.86 2.48
N SER A 66 -15.31 11.71 3.28
CA SER A 66 -15.20 11.02 4.58
C SER A 66 -14.77 9.55 4.43
N PHE A 67 -15.22 8.89 3.36
CA PHE A 67 -14.85 7.51 3.07
C PHE A 67 -13.37 7.37 2.70
N LEU A 68 -12.86 8.29 1.86
CA LEU A 68 -11.49 8.26 1.36
C LEU A 68 -10.45 8.56 2.44
N ASN A 69 -10.79 9.32 3.49
CA ASN A 69 -9.86 9.63 4.59
C ASN A 69 -9.22 8.38 5.20
N TRP A 70 -9.99 7.30 5.40
CA TRP A 70 -9.45 6.05 5.94
C TRP A 70 -8.31 5.49 5.07
N PHE A 71 -8.42 5.59 3.74
CA PHE A 71 -7.38 5.12 2.83
C PHE A 71 -6.17 6.06 2.82
N LEU A 72 -6.39 7.36 2.95
CA LEU A 72 -5.29 8.32 3.03
C LEU A 72 -4.47 8.11 4.29
N ASP A 73 -5.13 7.85 5.42
CA ASP A 73 -4.45 7.52 6.68
C ASP A 73 -3.68 6.19 6.55
N GLU A 74 -4.29 5.17 5.95
CA GLU A 74 -3.65 3.86 5.70
C GLU A 74 -2.39 3.99 4.83
N GLN A 75 -2.46 4.75 3.72
CA GLN A 75 -1.32 4.92 2.82
C GLN A 75 -0.11 5.59 3.50
N VAL A 76 -0.33 6.45 4.50
CA VAL A 76 0.77 7.05 5.28
C VAL A 76 1.53 5.98 6.07
N GLU A 77 0.81 5.04 6.67
CA GLU A 77 1.41 3.94 7.43
C GLU A 77 2.09 2.92 6.51
N GLU A 78 1.49 2.61 5.37
CA GLU A 78 2.06 1.70 4.36
C GLU A 78 3.38 2.26 3.80
N GLU A 79 3.40 3.50 3.33
CA GLU A 79 4.62 4.12 2.78
C GLU A 79 5.74 4.19 3.83
N SER A 80 5.42 4.60 5.06
CA SER A 80 6.37 4.65 6.19
C SER A 80 6.97 3.27 6.51
N THR A 81 6.15 2.22 6.44
CA THR A 81 6.59 0.84 6.66
C THR A 81 7.58 0.40 5.58
N PHE A 82 7.29 0.67 4.31
CA PHE A 82 8.20 0.36 3.22
C PHE A 82 9.51 1.16 3.30
N GLU A 83 9.45 2.46 3.58
CA GLU A 83 10.64 3.30 3.77
C GLU A 83 11.54 2.76 4.90
N THR A 84 10.94 2.39 6.03
CA THR A 84 11.67 1.80 7.17
C THR A 84 12.40 0.52 6.76
N HIS A 85 11.75 -0.37 6.02
CA HIS A 85 12.36 -1.61 5.56
C HIS A 85 13.46 -1.37 4.51
N ILE A 86 13.28 -0.41 3.60
CA ILE A 86 14.31 -0.01 2.64
C ILE A 86 15.54 0.52 3.37
N ASP A 87 15.36 1.34 4.41
CA ASP A 87 16.44 1.87 5.23
C ASP A 87 17.24 0.75 5.91
N TYR A 88 16.55 -0.23 6.50
CA TYR A 88 17.19 -1.38 7.13
C TYR A 88 17.95 -2.23 6.12
N LEU A 89 17.34 -2.57 4.99
CA LEU A 89 17.98 -3.36 3.94
C LEU A 89 19.20 -2.64 3.34
N THR A 90 19.11 -1.31 3.18
CA THR A 90 20.23 -0.48 2.72
C THR A 90 21.39 -0.51 3.72
N ARG A 91 21.11 -0.50 5.02
CA ARG A 91 22.15 -0.59 6.07
C ARG A 91 22.75 -1.98 6.20
N ILE A 92 21.96 -3.02 5.99
CA ILE A 92 22.42 -4.43 6.02
C ILE A 92 23.39 -4.69 4.87
N GLY A 93 23.09 -4.18 3.67
CA GLY A 93 23.90 -4.44 2.48
C GLY A 93 23.98 -5.94 2.19
N ASP A 94 25.21 -6.46 2.02
CA ASP A 94 25.47 -7.86 1.65
C ASP A 94 25.77 -8.78 2.86
N ASP A 95 25.55 -8.33 4.09
CA ASP A 95 25.80 -9.15 5.29
C ASP A 95 24.69 -10.19 5.50
N CYS A 96 24.96 -11.43 5.07
CA CYS A 96 24.03 -12.55 5.22
C CYS A 96 23.66 -12.88 6.68
N ASN A 97 24.56 -12.67 7.64
CA ASN A 97 24.26 -12.96 9.05
C ASN A 97 23.28 -11.93 9.60
N THR A 98 23.51 -10.66 9.29
CA THR A 98 22.61 -9.58 9.69
C THR A 98 21.26 -9.71 9.01
N LEU A 99 21.22 -10.08 7.72
CA LEU A 99 19.98 -10.37 7.00
C LEU A 99 19.18 -11.51 7.65
N TYR A 100 19.85 -12.60 8.05
CA TYR A 100 19.19 -13.72 8.74
C TYR A 100 18.61 -13.31 10.11
N LEU A 101 19.30 -12.45 10.86
CA LEU A 101 18.77 -11.92 12.12
C LEU A 101 17.53 -11.05 11.89
N TYR A 102 17.57 -10.22 10.84
CA TYR A 102 16.44 -9.38 10.45
C TYR A 102 15.22 -10.20 10.00
N GLU A 103 15.41 -11.24 9.20
CA GLU A 103 14.37 -12.20 8.82
C GLU A 103 13.71 -12.81 10.07
N LYS A 104 14.51 -13.25 11.04
CA LYS A 104 14.01 -13.84 12.29
C LYS A 104 13.22 -12.84 13.12
N GLU A 105 13.63 -11.57 13.15
CA GLU A 105 12.87 -10.51 13.81
C GLU A 105 11.50 -10.32 13.14
N LEU A 106 11.46 -10.20 11.82
CA LEU A 106 10.21 -10.06 11.07
C LEU A 106 9.28 -11.26 11.30
N ALA A 107 9.81 -12.49 11.31
CA ALA A 107 9.03 -13.70 11.57
C ALA A 107 8.45 -13.78 13.00
N SER A 108 9.04 -13.06 13.95
CA SER A 108 8.55 -13.00 15.33
C SER A 108 7.43 -11.99 15.55
N ARG A 109 7.20 -11.09 14.58
CA ARG A 109 6.11 -10.11 14.65
C ARG A 109 4.77 -10.82 14.46
N SER A 110 3.90 -10.70 15.46
CA SER A 110 2.49 -11.09 15.34
C SER A 110 1.74 -9.96 14.63
N PHE A 111 1.24 -10.23 13.43
CA PHE A 111 0.29 -9.34 12.78
C PHE A 111 -1.04 -9.44 13.54
N ASN A 112 -1.47 -8.33 14.13
CA ASN A 112 -2.86 -8.18 14.56
C ASN A 112 -3.60 -7.63 13.34
N GLU A 113 -4.48 -8.44 12.76
CA GLU A 113 -5.45 -7.96 11.79
C GLU A 113 -6.46 -7.09 12.55
N GLU A 114 -6.36 -5.76 12.41
CA GLU A 114 -7.50 -4.86 12.69
C GLU A 114 -8.38 -4.72 11.44
#